data_AF-A0A7V2JIU2-F1
#
_entry.id   AF-A0A7V2JIU2-F1
#
_cell.length_a   1.000
_cell.length_b   1.000
_cell.length_c   1.000
_cell.angle_alpha   90.00
_cell.angle_beta   90.00
_cell.angle_gamma   90.00
#
_symmetry.space_group_name_H-M   'P 1'
#
loop_
_entity.id
_entity.type
_entity.pdbx_description
1 polymer ?
#
loop_
_entity_poly.entity_id
_entity_poly.type
_entity_poly.pdbx_seq_one_letter_code
_entity_poly.pdbx_strand_id
1 'polypeptide(L)'
;YHIASMLNVPAIIINPSMEPWLGLEEAVGTVERFDTDGETFEWTQQHIENLKVLAMQSARAPGELIHFFLARDDELLDHTGIPDEYPEAASIRWFEDGGHRFERFAELVPAIREIFASRKRLWGE
;
A
#
# COMPACT_ATOMS: atom_id res chain seq x y z
N TYR A 1 3.50 -2.70 1.67
CA TYR A 1 3.99 -3.82 0.82
C TYR A 1 4.76 -4.91 1.60
N HIS A 2 4.59 -5.02 2.93
CA HIS A 2 5.32 -5.97 3.77
C HIS A 2 5.20 -7.44 3.35
N ILE A 3 3.98 -7.94 3.16
CA ILE A 3 3.73 -9.34 2.78
C ILE A 3 4.41 -9.69 1.45
N ALA A 4 4.32 -8.78 0.48
CA ALA A 4 4.93 -8.96 -0.82
C ALA A 4 6.47 -9.05 -0.73
N SER A 5 7.08 -8.24 0.14
CA SER A 5 8.51 -8.32 0.47
C SER A 5 8.88 -9.68 1.06
N MET A 6 8.11 -10.19 2.02
CA MET A 6 8.42 -11.47 2.68
C MET A 6 8.32 -12.66 1.72
N LEU A 7 7.32 -12.64 0.85
CA LEU A 7 7.08 -13.70 -0.12
C LEU A 7 7.89 -13.52 -1.41
N ASN A 8 8.65 -12.42 -1.49
CA ASN A 8 9.37 -12.00 -2.69
C ASN A 8 8.44 -12.05 -3.91
N VAL A 9 7.31 -11.32 -3.90
CA VAL A 9 6.34 -11.28 -5.00
C VAL A 9 5.99 -9.86 -5.44
N PRO A 10 5.48 -9.63 -6.67
CA PRO A 10 5.04 -8.32 -7.09
C PRO A 10 3.96 -7.75 -6.18
N ALA A 11 4.07 -6.46 -5.92
CA ALA A 11 3.14 -5.70 -5.10
C ALA A 11 2.50 -4.59 -5.95
N ILE A 12 1.17 -4.58 -6.01
CA ILE A 12 0.40 -3.46 -6.53
C ILE A 12 0.03 -2.59 -5.33
N ILE A 13 0.49 -1.35 -5.31
CA ILE A 13 0.33 -0.43 -4.20
C ILE A 13 -0.50 0.76 -4.68
N ILE A 14 -1.68 0.93 -4.11
CA ILE A 14 -2.66 1.96 -4.50
C ILE A 14 -2.79 2.92 -3.32
N ASN A 15 -2.60 4.22 -3.57
CA ASN A 15 -2.71 5.30 -2.57
C ASN A 15 -2.23 4.90 -1.15
N PRO A 16 -0.97 4.45 -1.00
CA PRO A 16 -0.52 3.87 0.26
C PRO A 16 -0.37 4.93 1.35
N SER A 17 -0.76 4.57 2.58
CA SER A 17 -0.20 5.23 3.75
C SER A 17 1.19 4.69 4.01
N MET A 18 2.21 5.51 3.80
CA MET A 18 3.62 5.13 4.01
C MET A 18 4.01 5.14 5.49
N GLU A 19 3.40 6.02 6.26
CA GLU A 19 3.62 6.17 7.70
C GLU A 19 2.31 6.01 8.50
N PRO A 20 1.64 4.84 8.42
CA PRO A 20 0.31 4.66 9.01
C PRO A 20 0.28 4.85 10.53
N TRP A 21 1.42 4.73 11.21
CA TRP A 21 1.51 4.98 12.64
C TRP A 21 1.23 6.44 13.03
N LEU A 22 1.49 7.42 12.14
CA LEU A 22 1.27 8.84 12.46
C LEU A 22 -0.22 9.15 12.62
N GLY A 23 -1.05 8.73 11.66
CA GLY A 23 -2.49 8.96 11.72
C GLY A 23 -3.21 8.02 12.69
N LEU A 24 -2.79 6.76 12.79
CA LEU A 24 -3.48 5.77 13.62
C LEU A 24 -3.16 5.87 15.11
N GLU A 25 -2.13 6.62 15.50
CA GLU A 25 -1.82 6.85 16.92
C GLU A 25 -2.95 7.61 17.63
N GLU A 26 -3.64 8.52 16.93
CA GLU A 26 -4.79 9.25 17.48
C GLU A 26 -6.00 8.34 17.77
N ALA A 27 -6.06 7.18 17.14
CA ALA A 27 -7.15 6.22 17.31
C ALA A 27 -6.94 5.24 18.49
N VAL A 28 -5.85 5.37 19.26
CA VAL A 28 -5.55 4.44 20.36
C VAL A 28 -6.66 4.48 21.41
N GLY A 29 -7.23 3.31 21.69
CA GLY A 29 -8.40 3.11 22.54
C GLY A 29 -9.37 2.08 21.95
N THR A 30 -10.60 2.08 22.46
CA THR A 30 -11.69 1.26 21.91
C THR A 30 -12.20 1.88 20.62
N VAL A 31 -12.07 1.16 19.51
CA VAL A 31 -12.48 1.60 18.17
C VAL A 31 -13.64 0.74 17.69
N GLU A 32 -14.68 1.39 17.15
CA GLU A 32 -15.80 0.70 16.49
C GLU A 32 -15.42 0.33 15.04
N ARG A 33 -15.73 -0.90 14.64
CA ARG A 33 -15.54 -1.35 13.27
C ARG A 33 -16.60 -0.72 12.37
N PHE A 34 -16.14 -0.09 11.29
CA PHE A 34 -17.01 0.67 10.39
C PHE A 34 -18.02 -0.19 9.61
N ASP A 35 -17.69 -1.45 9.33
CA ASP A 35 -18.48 -2.36 8.50
C ASP A 35 -19.29 -3.39 9.30
N THR A 36 -19.35 -3.25 10.62
CA THR A 36 -20.13 -4.14 11.49
C THR A 36 -21.11 -3.34 12.33
N ASP A 37 -22.18 -4.00 12.77
CA ASP A 37 -23.20 -3.39 13.62
C ASP A 37 -22.67 -3.25 15.07
N GLY A 38 -21.77 -2.29 15.29
CA GLY A 38 -21.30 -1.88 16.61
C GLY A 38 -20.25 -2.79 17.24
N GLU A 39 -19.56 -3.65 16.48
CA GLU A 39 -18.45 -4.41 17.06
C GLU A 39 -17.26 -3.49 17.34
N THR A 40 -16.69 -3.61 18.53
CA THR A 40 -15.52 -2.83 18.94
C THR A 40 -14.26 -3.70 19.05
N PHE A 41 -13.09 -3.11 18.86
CA PHE A 41 -11.81 -3.72 19.18
C PHE A 41 -10.89 -2.73 19.90
N GLU A 42 -9.91 -3.28 20.62
CA GLU A 42 -8.90 -2.47 21.28
C GLU A 42 -7.75 -2.18 20.32
N TRP A 43 -7.55 -0.91 20.01
CA TRP A 43 -6.39 -0.41 19.29
C TRP A 43 -5.37 0.12 20.28
N THR A 44 -4.21 -0.54 20.41
CA THR A 44 -3.26 -0.29 21.48
C THR A 44 -1.97 0.35 20.96
N GLN A 45 -1.19 0.98 21.85
CA GLN A 45 0.15 1.46 21.51
C GLN A 45 1.04 0.34 20.95
N GLN A 46 0.86 -0.91 21.41
CA GLN A 46 1.62 -2.04 20.88
C GLN A 46 1.32 -2.27 19.39
N HIS A 47 0.10 -2.02 18.92
CA HIS A 47 -0.22 -2.11 17.50
C HIS A 47 0.47 -1.02 16.68
N ILE A 48 0.60 0.20 17.23
CA ILE A 48 1.37 1.28 16.62
C ILE A 48 2.85 0.89 16.47
N GLU A 49 3.44 0.33 17.52
CA GLU A 49 4.83 -0.15 17.45
C GLU A 49 4.98 -1.31 16.45
N ASN A 50 3.99 -2.20 16.35
CA ASN A 50 3.99 -3.24 15.33
C ASN A 50 3.98 -2.67 13.91
N LEU A 51 3.24 -1.59 13.63
CA LEU A 51 3.26 -0.94 12.32
C LEU A 51 4.65 -0.39 11.96
N LYS A 52 5.33 0.25 12.91
CA LYS A 52 6.70 0.74 12.73
C LYS A 52 7.67 -0.42 12.42
N VAL A 53 7.55 -1.53 13.16
CA VAL A 53 8.36 -2.73 12.92
C VAL A 53 8.11 -3.31 11.53
N LEU A 54 6.85 -3.41 11.09
CA LEU A 54 6.51 -3.89 9.75
C LEU A 54 7.11 -3.00 8.66
N ALA A 55 7.09 -1.68 8.84
CA ALA A 55 7.71 -0.74 7.90
C ALA A 55 9.22 -0.94 7.81
N MET A 56 9.91 -1.04 8.96
CA MET A 56 11.35 -1.31 9.02
C MET A 56 11.73 -2.64 8.33
N GLN A 57 10.93 -3.68 8.52
CA GLN A 57 11.14 -4.98 7.87
C GLN A 57 10.93 -4.92 6.36
N SER A 58 10.00 -4.07 5.91
CA SER A 58 9.67 -3.90 4.49
C SER A 58 10.70 -3.08 3.73
N ALA A 59 11.52 -2.24 4.40
CA ALA A 59 12.55 -1.42 3.75
C ALA A 59 13.60 -2.22 2.96
N ARG A 60 13.63 -3.55 3.10
CA ARG A 60 14.52 -4.47 2.36
C ARG A 60 13.86 -5.12 1.13
N ALA A 61 12.62 -4.74 0.81
CA ALA A 61 11.93 -5.27 -0.36
C ALA A 61 12.68 -4.89 -1.65
N PRO A 62 12.80 -5.79 -2.63
CA PRO A 62 13.29 -5.41 -3.96
C PRO A 62 12.33 -4.38 -4.57
N GLY A 63 12.80 -3.15 -4.82
CA GLY A 63 11.99 -2.09 -5.41
C GLY A 63 11.41 -2.48 -6.77
N GLU A 64 12.14 -3.30 -7.52
CA GLU A 64 11.78 -3.88 -8.81
C GLU A 64 10.53 -4.81 -8.80
N LEU A 65 9.97 -5.09 -7.62
CA LEU A 65 8.71 -5.82 -7.48
C LEU A 65 7.53 -4.90 -7.12
N ILE A 66 7.77 -3.61 -6.90
CA ILE A 66 6.77 -2.68 -6.38
C ILE A 66 6.24 -1.81 -7.53
N HIS A 67 4.92 -1.81 -7.69
CA HIS A 67 4.21 -0.99 -8.66
C HIS A 67 3.24 -0.07 -7.95
N PHE A 68 3.46 1.24 -8.05
CA PHE A 68 2.59 2.26 -7.46
C PHE A 68 1.55 2.77 -8.47
N PHE A 69 0.32 2.93 -8.00
CA PHE A 69 -0.78 3.60 -8.69
C PHE A 69 -1.35 4.65 -7.74
N LEU A 70 -1.19 5.92 -8.11
CA LEU A 70 -1.37 7.06 -7.21
C LEU A 70 -2.35 8.05 -7.82
N ALA A 71 -3.30 8.52 -7.02
CA ALA A 71 -4.17 9.63 -7.38
C ALA A 71 -3.53 10.96 -6.94
N ARG A 72 -3.49 11.95 -7.82
CA ARG A 72 -2.98 13.30 -7.48
C ARG A 72 -3.93 14.09 -6.59
N ASP A 73 -5.22 13.78 -6.68
CA ASP A 73 -6.30 14.40 -5.92
C ASP A 73 -6.67 13.61 -4.65
N ASP A 74 -5.78 12.72 -4.18
CA ASP A 74 -5.97 12.05 -2.88
C ASP A 74 -6.06 13.11 -1.78
N GLU A 75 -7.23 13.19 -1.17
CA GLU A 75 -7.59 14.19 -0.18
C GLU A 75 -7.06 13.89 1.24
N LEU A 76 -6.54 12.67 1.46
CA LEU A 76 -6.07 12.22 2.77
C LEU A 76 -4.55 12.09 2.84
N LEU A 77 -3.89 11.70 1.75
CA LEU A 77 -2.47 11.35 1.73
C LEU A 77 -1.70 12.07 0.63
N ASP A 78 -0.54 12.62 0.99
CA ASP A 78 0.40 13.20 0.04
C ASP A 78 1.38 12.13 -0.46
N HIS A 79 1.29 11.83 -1.76
CA HIS A 79 2.10 10.81 -2.43
C HIS A 79 3.33 11.39 -3.15
N THR A 80 3.55 12.71 -3.09
CA THR A 80 4.55 13.40 -3.93
C THR A 80 6.00 12.95 -3.67
N GLY A 81 6.29 12.44 -2.47
CA GLY A 81 7.60 11.89 -2.10
C GLY A 81 7.89 10.50 -2.65
N ILE A 82 6.88 9.74 -3.10
CA ILE A 82 7.04 8.33 -3.52
C ILE A 82 8.11 8.13 -4.60
N PRO A 83 8.22 8.96 -5.66
CA PRO A 83 9.26 8.81 -6.67
C PRO A 83 10.69 8.90 -6.13
N ASP A 84 10.92 9.78 -5.14
CA ASP A 84 12.23 10.00 -4.55
C ASP A 84 12.56 8.93 -3.50
N GLU A 85 11.56 8.47 -2.75
CA GLU A 85 11.70 7.40 -1.75
C GLU A 85 11.85 6.01 -2.38
N TYR A 86 11.25 5.79 -3.57
CA TYR A 86 11.23 4.50 -4.26
C TYR A 86 11.76 4.60 -5.69
N PRO A 87 13.02 5.01 -5.90
CA PRO A 87 13.60 5.17 -7.23
C PRO A 87 13.74 3.84 -7.98
N GLU A 88 13.77 2.71 -7.27
CA GLU A 88 13.85 1.37 -7.84
C GLU A 88 12.48 0.74 -8.11
N ALA A 89 11.37 1.45 -7.84
CA ALA A 89 10.03 0.94 -8.13
C ALA A 89 9.90 0.53 -9.59
N ALA A 90 9.38 -0.67 -9.85
CA ALA A 90 9.20 -1.17 -11.21
C ALA A 90 8.27 -0.29 -12.06
N SER A 91 7.29 0.35 -11.43
CA SER A 91 6.53 1.43 -12.07
C SER A 91 5.85 2.33 -11.06
N ILE A 92 5.79 3.63 -11.35
CA ILE A 92 4.96 4.60 -10.63
C ILE A 92 4.03 5.25 -11.63
N ARG A 93 2.71 5.09 -11.46
CA ARG A 93 1.70 5.67 -12.34
C ARG A 93 0.83 6.64 -11.58
N TRP A 94 0.64 7.81 -12.16
CA TRP A 94 -0.19 8.88 -11.61
C TRP A 94 -1.50 9.00 -12.39
N PHE A 95 -2.58 9.23 -11.66
CA PHE A 95 -3.90 9.57 -12.16
C PHE A 95 -4.20 10.98 -11.71
N GLU A 96 -4.73 11.81 -12.61
CA GLU A 96 -5.06 13.20 -12.28
C GLU A 96 -6.23 13.29 -11.30
N ASP A 97 -7.15 12.32 -11.37
CA ASP A 97 -8.31 12.19 -10.50
C ASP A 97 -8.53 10.75 -10.02
N GLY A 98 -9.31 10.59 -8.95
CA GLY A 98 -9.70 9.29 -8.39
C GLY A 98 -9.86 9.27 -6.88
N GLY A 99 -9.34 10.29 -6.18
CA GLY A 99 -9.41 10.47 -4.73
C GLY A 99 -8.72 9.34 -3.94
N HIS A 100 -8.80 9.40 -2.61
CA HIS A 100 -8.18 8.40 -1.74
C HIS A 100 -8.75 6.99 -1.98
N ARG A 101 -10.06 6.89 -2.19
CA ARG A 101 -10.77 5.62 -2.49
C ARG A 101 -10.40 5.01 -3.84
N PHE A 102 -9.71 5.77 -4.68
CA PHE A 102 -9.26 5.35 -6.00
C PHE A 102 -10.40 4.81 -6.88
N GLU A 103 -11.35 5.68 -7.22
CA GLU A 103 -12.57 5.32 -7.97
C GLU A 103 -12.30 4.70 -9.35
N ARG A 104 -11.10 4.91 -9.88
CA ARG A 104 -10.65 4.43 -11.19
C ARG A 104 -10.06 3.02 -11.18
N PHE A 105 -10.23 2.26 -10.09
CA PHE A 105 -9.67 0.91 -9.92
C PHE A 105 -9.89 -0.02 -11.12
N ALA A 106 -11.05 0.06 -11.79
CA ALA A 106 -11.35 -0.77 -12.96
C ALA A 106 -10.33 -0.61 -14.10
N GLU A 107 -9.75 0.58 -14.25
CA GLU A 107 -8.74 0.87 -15.27
C GLU A 107 -7.39 0.22 -14.98
N LEU A 108 -7.15 -0.20 -13.73
CA LEU A 108 -5.90 -0.84 -13.30
C LEU A 108 -5.90 -2.33 -13.60
N VAL A 109 -7.09 -2.95 -13.69
CA VAL A 109 -7.24 -4.40 -13.82
C VAL A 109 -6.41 -4.99 -14.97
N PRO A 110 -6.36 -4.40 -16.19
CA PRO A 110 -5.51 -4.90 -17.26
C PRO A 110 -4.01 -4.88 -16.88
N ALA A 111 -3.54 -3.78 -16.30
CA ALA A 111 -2.14 -3.63 -15.88
C ALA A 111 -1.78 -4.60 -14.75
N ILE A 112 -2.67 -4.78 -13.77
CA ILE A 112 -2.51 -5.75 -12.67
C ILE A 112 -2.35 -7.16 -13.25
N ARG A 113 -3.21 -7.56 -14.19
CA ARG A 113 -3.13 -8.87 -14.85
C ARG A 113 -1.80 -9.07 -15.57
N GLU A 114 -1.32 -8.05 -16.28
CA GLU A 114 -0.04 -8.10 -16.99
C GLU A 114 1.15 -8.28 -16.03
N ILE A 115 1.19 -7.50 -14.95
CA ILE A 115 2.25 -7.55 -13.93
C ILE A 115 2.37 -8.96 -13.32
N PHE A 116 1.24 -9.60 -13.00
CA PHE A 116 1.29 -10.96 -12.45
C PHE A 116 1.50 -12.04 -13.51
N ALA A 117 1.08 -11.82 -14.77
CA ALA A 117 1.29 -12.76 -15.86
C ALA A 117 2.74 -12.83 -16.33
N SER A 118 3.44 -11.70 -16.41
CA SER A 118 4.84 -11.62 -16.84
C SER A 118 5.77 -12.45 -15.96
N ARG A 119 5.43 -12.58 -14.67
CA ARG A 119 6.19 -13.36 -13.69
C ARG A 119 6.02 -14.87 -13.81
N LYS A 120 4.85 -15.35 -14.26
CA LYS A 120 4.62 -16.79 -14.51
C LYS A 120 5.57 -17.34 -15.57
N ARG A 121 6.10 -16.48 -16.44
CA ARG A 121 7.06 -16.80 -17.50
C ARG A 121 8.50 -16.99 -17.02
N LEU A 122 8.85 -16.48 -15.83
CA LEU A 122 10.21 -16.57 -15.27
C LEU A 122 10.45 -17.87 -14.49
N TRP A 123 9.41 -18.67 -14.27
CA TRP A 123 9.44 -19.95 -13.54
C TRP A 123 8.92 -21.14 -14.37
N GLY A 124 9.02 -21.10 -15.72
CA GLY A 124 8.67 -22.25 -16.56
C GLY A 124 9.45 -23.52 -16.15
N GLU A 125 8.94 -24.76 -16.22
CA GLU A 125 8.10 -25.39 -17.27
C GLU A 125 8.22 -24.79 -18.66
#